data_AF-A0A968JW85-F1
#
_entry.id   AF-A0A968JW85-F1
#
_cell.length_a   1.000
_cell.length_b   1.000
_cell.length_c   1.000
_cell.angle_alpha   90.00
_cell.angle_beta   90.00
_cell.angle_gamma   90.00
#
_symmetry.space_group_name_H-M   'P 1'
#
loop_
_entity.id
_entity.type
_entity.pdbx_description
1 polymer ?
#
loop_
_entity_poly.entity_id
_entity_poly.type
_entity_poly.pdbx_seq_one_letter_code
_entity_poly.pdbx_strand_id
1 'polypeptide(L)'
;MGYTFLGNSNLPVYIFMSVIVAIFMGLTVSAEEIIKDRKILKREAFLNLSWASYLLSKVAVLLIISGIQAFTFVLVGNSIIEIRDMFFQYWLVLFSAWAASNLMGLVISDSFKTVVTIYILIPFLVIPQIILSGIIVRYEKLNPKISSPSSIPIYGELMTARWGYEALMVHQFMENRYMQNFYDFNKTMSIAEFKKNYWVTNLLTKIDYLEKIWITNSVRIRTNIILKFYRMNSVKN
;
A
#
# COMPACT_ATOMS: atom_id res chain seq x y z
N MET A 1 36.38 -6.07 2.63
CA MET A 1 35.10 -6.49 2.02
C MET A 1 34.38 -5.22 1.58
N GLY A 2 34.21 -5.03 0.27
CA GLY A 2 33.58 -3.83 -0.29
C GLY A 2 32.06 -3.97 -0.34
N TYR A 3 31.35 -2.85 -0.25
CA TYR A 3 29.91 -2.78 -0.44
C TYR A 3 29.54 -3.28 -1.85
N THR A 4 28.49 -4.10 -1.94
CA THR A 4 27.88 -4.48 -3.22
C THR A 4 26.38 -4.21 -3.15
N PHE A 5 25.87 -3.36 -4.04
CA PHE A 5 24.44 -3.01 -4.11
C PHE A 5 23.52 -4.23 -4.15
N LEU A 6 23.90 -5.26 -4.92
CA LEU A 6 23.14 -6.52 -5.06
C LEU A 6 22.91 -7.23 -3.72
N GLY A 7 23.89 -7.17 -2.81
CA GLY A 7 23.84 -7.82 -1.50
C GLY A 7 23.20 -6.96 -0.40
N ASN A 8 22.72 -5.76 -0.73
CA ASN A 8 22.18 -4.84 0.27
C ASN A 8 20.77 -5.24 0.70
N SER A 9 20.66 -5.97 1.82
CA SER A 9 19.39 -6.35 2.43
C SER A 9 18.54 -5.17 2.90
N ASN A 10 19.13 -3.98 3.04
CA ASN A 10 18.44 -2.78 3.53
C ASN A 10 17.74 -1.99 2.41
N LEU A 11 17.90 -2.35 1.14
CA LEU A 11 17.29 -1.62 0.03
C LEU A 11 15.76 -1.49 0.14
N PRO A 12 14.98 -2.56 0.42
CA PRO A 12 13.54 -2.44 0.59
C PRO A 12 13.16 -1.54 1.78
N VAL A 13 13.91 -1.64 2.87
CA VAL A 13 13.68 -0.79 4.06
C VAL A 13 13.95 0.67 3.72
N TYR A 14 15.02 0.97 2.99
CA TYR A 14 15.33 2.33 2.54
C TYR A 14 14.21 2.91 1.66
N ILE A 15 13.72 2.16 0.68
CA ILE A 15 12.66 2.62 -0.22
C ILE A 15 11.39 2.89 0.58
N PHE A 16 11.03 2.01 1.51
CA PHE A 16 9.87 2.21 2.37
C PHE A 16 10.02 3.43 3.27
N MET A 17 11.14 3.52 3.98
CA MET A 17 11.39 4.63 4.91
C MET A 17 11.49 5.97 4.17
N SER A 18 11.97 6.00 2.93
CA SER A 18 11.98 7.20 2.09
C SER A 18 10.58 7.77 1.87
N VAL A 19 9.60 6.90 1.60
CA VAL A 19 8.18 7.30 1.44
C VAL A 19 7.61 7.79 2.77
N ILE A 20 7.92 7.11 3.88
CA ILE A 20 7.47 7.54 5.22
C ILE A 20 8.05 8.90 5.59
N VAL A 21 9.33 9.15 5.31
CA VAL A 21 9.98 10.44 5.55
C VAL A 21 9.31 11.53 4.72
N ALA A 22 9.01 11.27 3.44
CA ALA A 22 8.31 12.25 2.60
C ALA A 22 6.94 12.61 3.17
N ILE A 23 6.17 11.63 3.65
CA ILE A 23 4.86 11.85 4.27
C ILE A 23 4.99 12.64 5.57
N PHE A 24 5.89 12.23 6.45
CA PHE A 24 6.10 12.84 7.76
C PHE A 24 6.57 14.29 7.63
N MET A 25 7.52 14.56 6.75
CA MET A 25 8.04 15.90 6.51
C MET A 25 6.99 16.80 5.86
N GLY A 26 6.22 16.30 4.89
CA GLY A 26 5.13 17.08 4.28
C GLY A 26 4.05 17.47 5.29
N LEU A 27 3.65 16.54 6.16
CA LEU A 27 2.72 16.82 7.25
C LEU A 27 3.29 17.86 8.22
N THR A 28 4.54 17.72 8.65
CA THR A 28 5.16 18.61 9.64
C THR A 28 5.32 20.03 9.10
N VAL A 29 5.78 20.20 7.86
CA VAL A 29 6.02 21.53 7.26
C VAL A 29 4.70 22.28 7.06
N SER A 30 3.64 21.60 6.63
CA SER A 30 2.39 22.26 6.25
C SER A 30 1.37 22.38 7.39
N ALA A 31 1.42 21.51 8.41
CA ALA A 31 0.40 21.46 9.45
C ALA A 31 0.38 22.68 10.37
N GLU A 32 1.42 23.51 10.36
CA GLU A 32 1.46 24.76 11.13
C GLU A 32 1.16 26.03 10.33
N GLU A 33 0.97 25.94 9.01
CA GLU A 33 0.89 27.13 8.16
C GLU A 33 -0.38 27.95 8.41
N ILE A 34 -1.56 27.33 8.38
CA ILE A 34 -2.85 28.05 8.55
C ILE A 34 -3.05 28.48 10.00
N ILE A 35 -2.64 27.64 10.96
CA ILE A 35 -2.82 27.96 12.38
C ILE A 35 -1.98 29.18 12.81
N LYS A 36 -0.77 29.35 12.26
CA LYS A 36 0.08 30.52 12.48
C LYS A 36 -0.53 31.79 11.89
N ASP A 37 -1.10 31.69 10.69
CA ASP A 37 -1.66 32.83 9.96
C ASP A 37 -3.09 33.19 10.38
N ARG A 38 -3.71 32.42 11.29
CA ARG A 38 -5.10 32.58 11.73
C ARG A 38 -5.46 33.99 12.20
N LYS A 39 -4.53 34.73 12.83
CA LYS A 39 -4.75 36.14 13.24
C LYS A 39 -4.78 37.09 12.05
N ILE A 40 -3.95 36.84 11.03
CA ILE A 40 -3.88 37.64 9.79
C ILE A 40 -5.11 37.38 8.95
N LEU A 41 -5.47 36.10 8.76
CA LEU A 41 -6.66 35.69 8.01
C LEU A 41 -7.95 36.31 8.56
N LYS A 42 -8.08 36.40 9.89
CA LYS A 42 -9.22 37.10 10.51
C LYS A 42 -9.26 38.59 10.16
N ARG A 43 -8.11 39.24 9.99
CA ARG A 43 -8.02 40.67 9.60
C ARG A 43 -8.34 40.85 8.12
N GLU A 44 -7.81 39.98 7.25
CA GLU A 44 -8.05 40.03 5.79
C GLU A 44 -9.49 39.70 5.41
N ALA A 45 -10.17 38.85 6.20
CA ALA A 45 -11.59 38.57 6.03
C ALA A 45 -12.46 39.83 6.20
N PHE A 46 -12.08 40.78 7.08
CA PHE A 46 -12.76 42.07 7.18
C PHE A 46 -12.54 42.98 5.95
N LEU A 47 -11.53 42.69 5.13
CA LEU A 47 -11.17 43.45 3.94
C LEU A 47 -11.66 42.77 2.64
N ASN A 48 -12.52 41.75 2.72
CA ASN A 48 -13.09 41.00 1.58
C ASN A 48 -12.05 40.30 0.67
N LEU A 49 -10.93 39.84 1.22
CA LEU A 49 -9.97 39.03 0.45
C LEU A 49 -10.49 37.58 0.26
N SER A 50 -10.22 36.98 -0.90
CA SER A 50 -10.72 35.63 -1.20
C SER A 50 -9.88 34.53 -0.54
N TRP A 51 -10.54 33.65 0.21
CA TRP A 51 -9.92 32.47 0.85
C TRP A 51 -9.18 31.57 -0.14
N ALA A 52 -9.75 31.39 -1.35
CA ALA A 52 -9.17 30.56 -2.38
C ALA A 52 -7.80 31.09 -2.88
N SER A 53 -7.63 32.41 -2.98
CA SER A 53 -6.35 33.02 -3.40
C SER A 53 -5.26 32.76 -2.36
N TYR A 54 -5.59 32.90 -1.08
CA TYR A 54 -4.67 32.56 0.02
C TYR A 54 -4.27 31.09 -0.02
N LEU A 55 -5.24 30.17 -0.13
CA LEU A 55 -4.98 28.74 -0.12
C LEU A 55 -4.12 28.31 -1.32
N LEU A 56 -4.44 28.80 -2.52
CA LEU A 56 -3.66 28.49 -3.73
C LEU A 56 -2.24 29.03 -3.64
N SER A 57 -2.06 30.25 -3.13
CA SER A 57 -0.73 30.84 -2.90
C SER A 57 0.10 29.99 -1.93
N LYS A 58 -0.51 29.57 -0.80
CA LYS A 58 0.15 28.68 0.17
C LYS A 58 0.51 27.33 -0.41
N VAL A 59 -0.41 26.68 -1.12
CA VAL A 59 -0.17 25.39 -1.78
C VAL A 59 0.97 25.51 -2.78
N ALA A 60 1.00 26.57 -3.60
CA ALA A 60 2.06 26.78 -4.59
C ALA A 60 3.45 26.90 -3.93
N VAL A 61 3.58 27.69 -2.86
CA VAL A 61 4.84 27.84 -2.12
C VAL A 61 5.27 26.50 -1.50
N LEU A 62 4.35 25.79 -0.87
CA LEU A 62 4.63 24.48 -0.26
C LEU A 62 5.08 23.44 -1.30
N LEU A 63 4.46 23.42 -2.48
CA LEU A 63 4.87 22.51 -3.56
C LEU A 63 6.28 22.80 -4.07
N ILE A 64 6.67 24.08 -4.22
CA ILE A 64 8.03 24.45 -4.64
C ILE A 64 9.05 23.97 -3.60
N ILE A 65 8.81 24.26 -2.32
CA ILE A 65 9.71 23.85 -1.23
C ILE A 65 9.83 22.33 -1.18
N SER A 66 8.70 21.61 -1.27
CA SER A 66 8.70 20.15 -1.27
C SER A 66 9.37 19.53 -2.49
N GLY A 67 9.28 20.17 -3.66
CA GLY A 67 10.02 19.74 -4.85
C GLY A 67 11.53 19.75 -4.63
N ILE A 68 12.04 20.83 -4.04
CA ILE A 68 13.47 21.00 -3.72
C ILE A 68 13.90 20.03 -2.61
N GLN A 69 13.08 19.88 -1.56
CA GLN A 69 13.36 18.96 -0.45
C GLN A 69 13.41 17.50 -0.92
N ALA A 70 12.40 17.06 -1.69
CA ALA A 70 12.36 15.72 -2.24
C ALA A 70 13.55 15.47 -3.18
N PHE A 71 13.91 16.45 -4.02
CA PHE A 71 15.05 16.33 -4.93
C PHE A 71 16.37 16.15 -4.17
N THR A 72 16.61 16.99 -3.18
CA THR A 72 17.82 16.93 -2.35
C THR A 72 17.87 15.62 -1.56
N PHE A 73 16.74 15.17 -1.02
CA PHE A 73 16.63 13.91 -0.31
C PHE A 73 16.99 12.73 -1.21
N VAL A 74 16.44 12.67 -2.42
CA VAL A 74 16.74 11.61 -3.40
C VAL A 74 18.20 11.65 -3.82
N LEU A 75 18.75 12.83 -4.10
CA LEU A 75 20.16 12.97 -4.46
C LEU A 75 21.07 12.37 -3.39
N VAL A 76 20.87 12.73 -2.12
CA VAL A 76 21.71 12.23 -1.02
C VAL A 76 21.44 10.76 -0.74
N GLY A 77 20.18 10.37 -0.57
CA GLY A 77 19.80 9.00 -0.20
C GLY A 77 20.17 7.97 -1.27
N ASN A 78 19.84 8.23 -2.54
CA ASN A 78 20.15 7.30 -3.63
C ASN A 78 21.66 7.24 -3.91
N SER A 79 22.42 8.30 -3.65
CA SER A 79 23.88 8.27 -3.75
C SER A 79 24.51 7.40 -2.67
N ILE A 80 24.00 7.46 -1.43
CA ILE A 80 24.50 6.63 -0.31
C ILE A 80 24.21 5.14 -0.54
N ILE A 81 23.02 4.83 -1.06
CA ILE A 81 22.60 3.46 -1.35
C ILE A 81 23.11 2.98 -2.73
N GLU A 82 23.76 3.86 -3.50
CA GLU A 82 24.26 3.60 -4.86
C GLU A 82 23.18 3.13 -5.86
N ILE A 83 21.95 3.64 -5.74
CA ILE A 83 20.90 3.40 -6.75
C ILE A 83 21.25 4.16 -8.02
N ARG A 84 21.36 3.45 -9.15
CA ARG A 84 21.75 4.01 -10.45
C ARG A 84 20.54 4.19 -11.35
N ASP A 85 20.59 5.24 -12.16
CA ASP A 85 19.67 5.50 -13.29
C ASP A 85 18.17 5.66 -12.95
N MET A 86 17.81 5.90 -11.68
CA MET A 86 16.41 6.02 -11.22
C MET A 86 16.11 7.28 -10.40
N PHE A 87 16.98 8.29 -10.44
CA PHE A 87 16.82 9.51 -9.62
C PHE A 87 15.51 10.25 -9.89
N PHE A 88 15.11 10.37 -11.17
CA PHE A 88 13.91 11.12 -11.54
C PHE A 88 12.62 10.44 -11.07
N GLN A 89 12.53 9.12 -11.19
CA GLN A 89 11.36 8.34 -10.80
C GLN A 89 11.21 8.30 -9.28
N TYR A 90 12.34 8.17 -8.56
CA TYR A 90 12.35 8.34 -7.10
C TYR A 90 11.88 9.73 -6.69
N TRP A 91 12.41 10.76 -7.34
CA TRP A 91 12.01 12.13 -7.09
C TRP A 91 10.52 12.35 -7.32
N LEU A 92 9.97 11.89 -8.44
CA LEU A 92 8.57 12.09 -8.80
C LEU A 92 7.62 11.44 -7.79
N VAL A 93 7.90 10.20 -7.38
CA VAL A 93 7.04 9.49 -6.41
C VAL A 93 7.15 10.13 -5.03
N LEU A 94 8.37 10.44 -4.55
CA LEU A 94 8.54 11.07 -3.24
C LEU A 94 7.96 12.49 -3.23
N PHE A 95 8.11 13.25 -4.31
CA PHE A 95 7.49 14.56 -4.47
C PHE A 95 5.97 14.47 -4.41
N SER A 96 5.37 13.48 -5.08
CA SER A 96 3.92 13.24 -5.06
C SER A 96 3.42 12.89 -3.65
N ALA A 97 4.15 12.04 -2.92
CA ALA A 97 3.85 11.72 -1.53
C ALA A 97 3.95 12.96 -0.62
N TRP A 98 5.00 13.76 -0.78
CA TRP A 98 5.21 15.01 -0.04
C TRP A 98 4.10 16.02 -0.32
N ALA A 99 3.71 16.18 -1.59
CA ALA A 99 2.64 17.06 -2.02
C ALA A 99 1.28 16.65 -1.43
N ALA A 100 0.95 15.35 -1.49
CA ALA A 100 -0.27 14.82 -0.87
C ALA A 100 -0.30 15.08 0.65
N SER A 101 0.85 14.89 1.31
CA SER A 101 1.00 15.17 2.73
C SER A 101 0.95 16.65 3.08
N ASN A 102 1.41 17.54 2.20
CA ASN A 102 1.24 18.98 2.37
C ASN A 102 -0.24 19.37 2.39
N LEU A 103 -1.03 18.82 1.46
CA LEU A 103 -2.47 19.08 1.41
C LEU A 103 -3.17 18.54 2.66
N MET A 104 -2.81 17.33 3.10
CA MET A 104 -3.34 16.76 4.33
C MET A 104 -2.95 17.59 5.56
N GLY A 105 -1.71 18.07 5.62
CA GLY A 105 -1.24 18.93 6.71
C GLY A 105 -1.94 20.29 6.72
N LEU A 106 -2.21 20.91 5.57
CA LEU A 106 -3.04 22.12 5.51
C LEU A 106 -4.45 21.88 6.08
N VAL A 107 -5.09 20.76 5.73
CA VAL A 107 -6.40 20.38 6.30
C VAL A 107 -6.33 20.23 7.82
N ILE A 108 -5.26 19.61 8.33
CA ILE A 108 -5.00 19.48 9.78
C ILE A 108 -4.80 20.87 10.42
N SER A 109 -4.04 21.74 9.76
CA SER A 109 -3.74 23.09 10.25
C SER A 109 -4.98 23.94 10.45
N ASP A 110 -5.95 23.83 9.54
CA ASP A 110 -7.23 24.54 9.64
C ASP A 110 -8.13 23.93 10.73
N SER A 111 -8.17 22.59 10.80
CA SER A 111 -9.05 21.82 11.68
C SER A 111 -8.78 22.02 13.18
N PHE A 112 -7.51 22.17 13.58
CA PHE A 112 -7.12 22.22 15.00
C PHE A 112 -6.80 23.63 15.49
N LYS A 113 -7.07 23.87 16.78
CA LYS A 113 -6.90 25.19 17.42
C LYS A 113 -5.54 25.39 18.08
N THR A 114 -4.77 24.33 18.31
CA THR A 114 -3.46 24.39 18.96
C THR A 114 -2.41 23.58 18.21
N VAL A 115 -1.17 24.08 18.21
CA VAL A 115 -0.01 23.38 17.62
C VAL A 115 0.33 22.10 18.37
N VAL A 116 0.04 22.04 19.68
CA VAL A 116 0.28 20.85 20.51
C VAL A 116 -0.56 19.66 20.01
N THR A 117 -1.83 19.88 19.66
CA THR A 117 -2.68 18.81 19.12
C THR A 117 -2.16 18.30 17.78
N ILE A 118 -1.63 19.19 16.94
CA ILE A 118 -1.03 18.83 15.64
C ILE A 118 0.18 17.89 15.85
N TYR A 119 1.07 18.22 16.80
CA TYR A 119 2.23 17.38 17.09
C TYR A 119 1.90 15.98 17.60
N ILE A 120 0.78 15.82 18.32
CA ILE A 120 0.29 14.50 18.75
C ILE A 120 -0.32 13.74 17.57
N LEU A 121 -1.00 14.47 16.68
CA LEU A 121 -1.76 13.89 15.57
C LEU A 121 -0.86 13.41 14.43
N ILE A 122 0.24 14.10 14.13
CA ILE A 122 1.16 13.70 13.05
C ILE A 122 1.69 12.26 13.26
N PRO A 123 2.30 11.89 14.41
CA PRO A 123 2.70 10.51 14.66
C PRO A 123 1.52 9.54 14.65
N PHE A 124 0.35 9.95 15.16
CA PHE A 124 -0.86 9.12 15.15
C PHE A 124 -1.36 8.81 13.74
N LEU A 125 -1.10 9.67 12.75
CA LEU A 125 -1.38 9.40 11.34
C LEU A 125 -0.29 8.56 10.66
N VAL A 126 0.98 8.78 11.01
CA VAL A 126 2.11 8.10 10.38
C VAL A 126 2.28 6.67 10.87
N ILE A 127 2.06 6.37 12.14
CA ILE A 127 2.19 5.00 12.68
C ILE A 127 1.24 4.01 12.00
N PRO A 128 -0.07 4.30 11.81
CA PRO A 128 -0.96 3.45 11.03
C PRO A 128 -0.51 3.26 9.58
N GLN A 129 0.00 4.31 8.93
CA GLN A 129 0.57 4.20 7.59
C GLN A 129 1.72 3.20 7.54
N ILE A 130 2.58 3.20 8.57
CA ILE A 130 3.69 2.26 8.70
C ILE A 130 3.19 0.82 8.85
N ILE A 131 2.28 0.58 9.80
CA ILE A 131 1.80 -0.77 10.17
C ILE A 131 0.89 -1.36 9.09
N LEU A 132 -0.03 -0.57 8.56
CA LEU A 132 -1.07 -0.99 7.61
C LEU A 132 -0.63 -0.90 6.15
N SER A 133 0.63 -0.57 5.87
CA SER A 133 1.22 -0.57 4.52
C SER A 133 1.35 -1.96 3.88
N GLY A 134 1.22 -3.04 4.66
CA GLY A 134 1.40 -4.42 4.18
C GLY A 134 2.85 -4.90 4.15
N ILE A 135 3.81 -4.00 4.44
CA ILE A 135 5.25 -4.26 4.32
C ILE A 135 5.82 -4.85 5.61
N ILE A 136 5.53 -4.21 6.75
CA ILE A 136 5.93 -4.72 8.08
C ILE A 136 5.00 -5.86 8.51
N VAL A 137 3.69 -5.69 8.31
CA VAL A 137 2.69 -6.69 8.64
C VAL A 137 1.97 -7.12 7.38
N ARG A 138 2.20 -8.37 6.96
CA ARG A 138 1.53 -8.93 5.78
C ARG A 138 0.03 -9.08 6.02
N TYR A 139 -0.78 -8.62 5.06
CA TYR A 139 -2.24 -8.65 5.16
C TYR A 139 -2.83 -10.05 5.35
N GLU A 140 -2.19 -11.08 4.77
CA GLU A 140 -2.57 -12.49 4.92
C GLU A 140 -2.48 -13.01 6.36
N LYS A 141 -1.65 -12.36 7.20
CA LYS A 141 -1.45 -12.71 8.61
C LYS A 141 -2.35 -11.93 9.56
N LEU A 142 -3.16 -11.00 9.04
CA LEU A 142 -4.14 -10.27 9.83
C LEU A 142 -5.37 -11.12 10.07
N ASN A 143 -6.18 -10.73 11.05
CA ASN A 143 -7.39 -11.45 11.41
C ASN A 143 -8.27 -11.69 10.16
N PRO A 144 -8.59 -12.96 9.81
CA PRO A 144 -9.33 -13.29 8.60
C PRO A 144 -10.75 -12.71 8.55
N LYS A 145 -11.28 -12.21 9.69
CA LYS A 145 -12.55 -11.45 9.73
C LYS A 145 -12.42 -10.02 9.16
N ILE A 146 -11.21 -9.46 9.11
CA ILE A 146 -10.93 -8.06 8.75
C ILE A 146 -10.07 -7.98 7.48
N SER A 147 -9.33 -9.04 7.16
CA SER A 147 -8.47 -9.15 5.97
C SER A 147 -8.79 -10.43 5.22
N SER A 148 -8.98 -10.36 3.91
CA SER A 148 -9.07 -11.56 3.09
C SER A 148 -7.65 -12.05 2.77
N PRO A 149 -7.38 -13.36 2.74
CA PRO A 149 -6.08 -13.87 2.30
C PRO A 149 -5.75 -13.60 0.83
N SER A 150 -6.71 -13.09 0.06
CA SER A 150 -6.68 -13.04 -1.40
C SER A 150 -6.79 -11.63 -1.99
N SER A 151 -7.03 -10.59 -1.19
CA SER A 151 -7.12 -9.20 -1.67
C SER A 151 -6.63 -8.19 -0.65
N ILE A 152 -6.15 -7.04 -1.13
CA ILE A 152 -5.74 -5.93 -0.27
C ILE A 152 -6.99 -5.40 0.47
N PRO A 153 -6.95 -5.24 1.80
CA PRO A 153 -8.06 -4.68 2.55
C PRO A 153 -8.29 -3.20 2.24
N ILE A 154 -9.54 -2.72 2.39
CA ILE A 154 -9.92 -1.33 2.09
C ILE A 154 -9.05 -0.32 2.87
N TYR A 155 -8.70 -0.61 4.12
CA TYR A 155 -7.82 0.28 4.91
C TYR A 155 -6.39 0.34 4.35
N GLY A 156 -5.90 -0.72 3.70
CA GLY A 156 -4.60 -0.73 3.02
C GLY A 156 -4.61 0.10 1.74
N GLU A 157 -5.74 0.17 1.04
CA GLU A 157 -5.92 1.03 -0.14
C GLU A 157 -5.86 2.53 0.20
N LEU A 158 -6.23 2.90 1.43
CA LEU A 158 -6.15 4.30 1.91
C LEU A 158 -4.73 4.73 2.26
N MET A 159 -3.80 3.80 2.49
CA MET A 159 -2.45 4.12 2.94
C MET A 159 -1.59 4.60 1.77
N THR A 160 -1.39 5.90 1.65
CA THR A 160 -0.52 6.52 0.64
C THR A 160 0.91 5.99 0.69
N ALA A 161 1.39 5.59 1.87
CA ALA A 161 2.70 4.95 2.02
C ALA A 161 2.83 3.64 1.23
N ARG A 162 1.74 2.86 1.14
CA ARG A 162 1.68 1.61 0.37
C ARG A 162 1.89 1.87 -1.11
N TRP A 163 1.11 2.81 -1.67
CA TRP A 163 1.17 3.19 -3.09
C TRP A 163 2.55 3.72 -3.47
N GLY A 164 3.12 4.64 -2.67
CA GLY A 164 4.45 5.18 -2.92
C GLY A 164 5.54 4.11 -2.89
N TYR A 165 5.48 3.20 -1.92
CA TYR A 165 6.43 2.10 -1.81
C TYR A 165 6.30 1.10 -2.96
N GLU A 166 5.08 0.65 -3.26
CA GLU A 166 4.82 -0.31 -4.32
C GLU A 166 5.26 0.24 -5.67
N ALA A 167 4.96 1.51 -5.96
CA ALA A 167 5.41 2.19 -7.18
C ALA A 167 6.94 2.16 -7.32
N LEU A 168 7.67 2.54 -6.26
CA LEU A 168 9.14 2.55 -6.27
C LEU A 168 9.73 1.16 -6.34
N MET A 169 9.23 0.21 -5.56
CA MET A 169 9.74 -1.16 -5.54
C MET A 169 9.52 -1.87 -6.87
N VAL A 170 8.33 -1.75 -7.44
CA VAL A 170 7.99 -2.36 -8.73
C VAL A 170 8.83 -1.73 -9.82
N HIS A 171 8.97 -0.40 -9.84
CA HIS A 171 9.84 0.27 -10.81
C HIS A 171 11.31 -0.14 -10.64
N GLN A 172 11.82 -0.16 -9.40
CA GLN A 172 13.18 -0.61 -9.07
C GLN A 172 13.43 -2.05 -9.53
N PHE A 173 12.43 -2.93 -9.41
CA PHE A 173 12.57 -4.33 -9.79
C PHE A 173 12.49 -4.53 -11.32
N MET A 174 11.55 -3.86 -11.98
CA MET A 174 11.30 -4.06 -13.42
C MET A 174 12.31 -3.32 -14.30
N GLU A 175 12.65 -2.08 -13.95
CA GLU A 175 13.42 -1.17 -14.81
C GLU A 175 14.90 -1.11 -14.45
N ASN A 176 15.36 -1.92 -13.51
CA ASN A 176 16.79 -2.01 -13.24
C ASN A 176 17.50 -2.62 -14.45
N ARG A 177 18.60 -1.99 -14.89
CA ARG A 177 19.44 -2.41 -16.03
C ARG A 177 19.73 -3.91 -16.09
N TYR A 178 19.88 -4.56 -14.94
CA TYR A 178 20.01 -6.01 -14.88
C TYR A 178 18.69 -6.73 -15.22
N MET A 179 17.62 -6.43 -14.47
CA MET A 179 16.35 -7.14 -14.58
C MET A 179 15.58 -6.83 -15.86
N GLN A 180 15.73 -5.65 -16.45
CA GLN A 180 14.99 -5.21 -17.62
C GLN A 180 15.08 -6.22 -18.79
N ASN A 181 16.26 -6.81 -19.02
CA ASN A 181 16.47 -7.80 -20.08
C ASN A 181 15.83 -9.17 -19.79
N PHE A 182 15.63 -9.50 -18.51
CA PHE A 182 15.11 -10.80 -18.07
C PHE A 182 13.66 -10.74 -17.60
N TYR A 183 13.10 -9.54 -17.43
CA TYR A 183 11.82 -9.34 -16.79
C TYR A 183 10.69 -10.06 -17.51
N ASP A 184 10.62 -9.97 -18.85
CA ASP A 184 9.56 -10.61 -19.63
C ASP A 184 9.59 -12.15 -19.54
N PHE A 185 10.79 -12.73 -19.55
CA PHE A 185 10.97 -14.17 -19.37
C PHE A 185 10.60 -14.60 -17.95
N ASN A 186 11.11 -13.88 -16.93
CA ASN A 186 10.82 -14.17 -15.53
C ASN A 186 9.34 -14.01 -15.21
N LYS A 187 8.68 -13.00 -15.79
CA LYS A 187 7.23 -12.78 -15.67
C LYS A 187 6.45 -13.95 -16.25
N THR A 188 6.80 -14.40 -17.45
CA THR A 188 6.15 -15.54 -18.10
C THR A 188 6.35 -16.82 -17.31
N MET A 189 7.58 -17.06 -16.84
CA MET A 189 7.93 -18.20 -15.98
C MET A 189 7.14 -18.18 -14.68
N SER A 190 7.06 -17.03 -13.99
CA SER A 190 6.31 -16.86 -12.74
C SER A 190 4.81 -17.10 -12.93
N ILE A 191 4.21 -16.61 -14.03
CA ILE A 191 2.81 -16.88 -14.37
C ILE A 191 2.58 -18.37 -14.62
N ALA A 192 3.48 -19.03 -15.35
CA ALA A 192 3.40 -20.45 -15.62
C ALA A 192 3.51 -21.28 -14.33
N GLU A 193 4.46 -20.93 -13.45
CA GLU A 193 4.60 -21.55 -12.13
C GLU A 193 3.37 -21.34 -11.26
N PHE A 194 2.80 -20.13 -11.22
CA PHE A 194 1.59 -19.87 -10.47
C PHE A 194 0.41 -20.72 -10.96
N LYS A 195 0.19 -20.80 -12.27
CA LYS A 195 -0.85 -21.67 -12.85
C LYS A 195 -0.58 -23.14 -12.54
N LYS A 196 0.65 -23.61 -12.71
CA LYS A 196 1.04 -25.00 -12.42
C LYS A 196 0.84 -25.35 -10.95
N ASN A 197 1.32 -24.51 -10.04
CA ASN A 197 1.36 -24.86 -8.61
C ASN A 197 0.04 -24.55 -7.91
N TYR A 198 -0.65 -23.47 -8.29
CA TYR A 198 -1.89 -23.04 -7.63
C TYR A 198 -3.13 -23.53 -8.36
N TRP A 199 -3.25 -23.31 -9.68
CA TRP A 199 -4.49 -23.64 -10.40
C TRP A 199 -4.66 -25.15 -10.54
N VAL A 200 -3.63 -25.88 -10.96
CA VAL A 200 -3.73 -27.34 -11.11
C VAL A 200 -4.07 -27.99 -9.77
N THR A 201 -3.36 -27.63 -8.69
CA THR A 201 -3.63 -28.15 -7.34
C THR A 201 -5.06 -27.84 -6.89
N ASN A 202 -5.55 -26.62 -7.09
CA ASN A 202 -6.92 -26.24 -6.74
C ASN A 202 -7.98 -26.96 -7.58
N LEU A 203 -7.72 -27.16 -8.88
CA LEU A 203 -8.63 -27.89 -9.76
C LEU A 203 -8.69 -29.36 -9.39
N LEU A 204 -7.54 -30.00 -9.13
CA LEU A 204 -7.49 -31.38 -8.64
C LEU A 204 -8.23 -31.52 -7.31
N THR A 205 -7.99 -30.60 -6.36
CA THR A 205 -8.71 -30.59 -5.07
C THR A 205 -10.23 -30.47 -5.25
N LYS A 206 -10.70 -29.67 -6.21
CA LYS A 206 -12.12 -29.54 -6.56
C LYS A 206 -12.67 -30.80 -7.24
N ILE A 207 -11.91 -31.43 -8.12
CA ILE A 207 -12.29 -32.69 -8.77
C ILE A 207 -12.44 -33.79 -7.72
N ASP A 208 -11.44 -33.96 -6.85
CA ASP A 208 -11.48 -34.94 -5.75
C ASP A 208 -12.68 -34.72 -4.82
N TYR A 209 -13.03 -33.46 -4.56
CA TYR A 209 -14.21 -33.11 -3.76
C TYR A 209 -15.51 -33.52 -4.46
N LEU A 210 -15.64 -33.25 -5.76
CA LEU A 210 -16.81 -33.64 -6.54
C LEU A 210 -16.92 -35.17 -6.68
N GLU A 211 -15.81 -35.88 -6.87
CA GLU A 211 -15.78 -37.33 -6.92
C GLU A 211 -16.26 -37.95 -5.60
N LYS A 212 -15.79 -37.44 -4.45
CA LYS A 212 -16.28 -37.85 -3.12
C LYS A 212 -17.79 -37.65 -2.95
N ILE A 213 -18.32 -36.50 -3.39
CA ILE A 213 -19.77 -36.23 -3.35
C ILE A 213 -20.53 -37.21 -4.25
N TRP A 214 -20.03 -37.47 -5.47
CA TRP A 214 -20.68 -38.35 -6.42
C TRP A 214 -20.73 -39.80 -5.92
N ILE A 215 -19.63 -40.30 -5.35
CA ILE A 215 -19.56 -41.63 -4.72
C ILE A 215 -20.52 -41.70 -3.53
N THR A 216 -20.52 -40.70 -2.64
CA THR A 216 -21.40 -40.66 -1.45
C THR A 216 -22.87 -40.67 -1.85
N ASN A 217 -23.26 -39.88 -2.85
CA ASN A 217 -24.63 -39.85 -3.34
C ASN A 217 -25.03 -41.17 -4.02
N SER A 218 -24.12 -41.78 -4.80
CA SER A 218 -24.35 -43.08 -5.44
C SER A 218 -24.57 -44.20 -4.42
N VAL A 219 -23.76 -44.23 -3.34
CA VAL A 219 -23.95 -45.17 -2.22
C VAL A 219 -25.27 -44.90 -1.49
N ARG A 220 -25.59 -43.64 -1.17
CA ARG A 220 -26.84 -43.27 -0.50
C ARG A 220 -28.09 -43.71 -1.27
N ILE A 221 -28.09 -43.54 -2.59
CA ILE A 221 -29.20 -43.98 -3.45
C ILE A 221 -29.35 -45.51 -3.42
N ARG A 222 -28.25 -46.25 -3.54
CA ARG A 222 -28.28 -47.73 -3.44
C ARG A 222 -28.81 -48.20 -2.10
N THR A 223 -28.34 -47.63 -0.99
CA THR A 223 -28.81 -47.98 0.36
C THR A 223 -30.29 -47.65 0.54
N ASN A 224 -30.76 -46.50 0.04
CA ASN A 224 -32.18 -46.15 0.10
C ASN A 224 -33.07 -47.09 -0.72
N ILE A 225 -32.63 -47.53 -1.89
CA ILE A 225 -33.36 -48.53 -2.69
C ILE A 225 -33.42 -49.87 -1.95
N ILE A 226 -32.31 -50.34 -1.37
CA ILE A 226 -32.25 -51.58 -0.60
C ILE A 226 -33.16 -51.50 0.64
N LEU A 227 -33.10 -50.40 1.41
CA LEU A 227 -33.97 -50.18 2.57
C LEU A 227 -35.45 -50.12 2.17
N LYS A 228 -35.77 -49.53 1.01
CA LYS A 228 -37.15 -49.49 0.49
C LYS A 228 -37.63 -50.89 0.10
N PHE A 229 -36.77 -51.71 -0.51
CA PHE A 229 -37.05 -53.13 -0.80
C PHE A 229 -37.24 -53.95 0.48
N TYR A 230 -36.39 -53.76 1.48
CA TYR A 230 -36.49 -54.49 2.75
C TYR A 230 -37.77 -54.12 3.52
N ARG A 231 -38.14 -52.83 3.54
CA ARG A 231 -39.42 -52.37 4.10
C ARG A 231 -40.63 -52.93 3.35
N MET A 232 -40.57 -53.04 2.02
CA MET A 232 -41.67 -53.63 1.25
C MET A 232 -41.84 -55.14 1.51
N ASN A 233 -40.76 -55.87 1.77
CA ASN A 233 -40.82 -57.30 2.10
C ASN A 233 -41.18 -57.58 3.57
N SER A 234 -40.86 -56.66 4.50
CA SER A 234 -41.22 -56.78 5.92
C SER A 234 -42.71 -56.54 6.22
N VAL A 235 -43.48 -55.99 5.27
CA VAL A 235 -44.94 -55.73 5.43
C VAL A 235 -45.79 -56.90 4.91
N LYS A 236 -45.17 -57.94 4.34
CA LYS A 236 -45.83 -59.13 3.78
C LYS A 236 -45.77 -60.38 4.67
N ASN A 237 -45.22 -60.28 5.87
CA ASN A 237 -45.33 -61.27 6.95
C ASN A 237 -46.06 -60.64 8.13
#